data_AF-A0A1H5SYU0-F1
#
_entry.id   AF-A0A1H5SYU0-F1
#
_cell.length_a   1.000
_cell.length_b   1.000
_cell.length_c   1.000
_cell.angle_alpha   90.00
_cell.angle_beta   90.00
_cell.angle_gamma   90.00
#
_symmetry.space_group_name_H-M   'P 1'
#
loop_
_entity.id
_entity.type
_entity.pdbx_description
1 polymer ?
#
loop_
_entity_poly.entity_id
_entity_poly.type
_entity_poly.pdbx_seq_one_letter_code
_entity_poly.pdbx_strand_id
1 'polypeptide(L)'
;MKQFFLLLIMLLLFSCNPFYYQYQRLNENLPKSKFYLEQQSLLKPLLKKENEPFILIISWDKSILSQENMTYKALVYYPKNGSKKLLETRKKTPKNIISSDLTDKNFYDFKFILDNYLEGKEEYLLSLHDSFSSSEVNSPYYIYDFVINKKIKLKSFTFDKDGKIIQ
;
A
#
# COMPACT_ATOMS: atom_id res chain seq x y z
N MET A 1 28.65 -17.72 -29.52
CA MET A 1 28.79 -16.60 -28.55
C MET A 1 27.76 -15.47 -28.74
N LYS A 2 27.47 -14.99 -29.96
CA LYS A 2 26.47 -13.92 -30.19
C LYS A 2 25.03 -14.23 -29.72
N GLN A 3 24.59 -15.49 -29.80
CA GLN A 3 23.26 -15.91 -29.33
C GLN A 3 23.09 -15.86 -27.80
N PHE A 4 24.15 -16.19 -27.04
CA PHE A 4 24.10 -16.08 -25.57
C PHE A 4 24.03 -14.62 -25.10
N PHE A 5 24.70 -13.71 -25.81
CA PHE A 5 24.63 -12.28 -25.51
C PHE A 5 23.23 -11.70 -25.77
N LEU A 6 22.55 -12.17 -26.82
CA LEU A 6 21.17 -11.79 -27.15
C LEU A 6 20.15 -12.35 -26.13
N LEU A 7 20.38 -13.56 -25.63
CA LEU A 7 19.59 -14.16 -24.55
C LEU A 7 19.79 -13.42 -23.22
N LEU A 8 21.03 -13.01 -22.91
CA LEU A 8 21.36 -12.21 -21.73
C LEU A 8 20.72 -10.81 -21.80
N ILE A 9 20.75 -10.16 -22.97
CA ILE A 9 20.10 -8.86 -23.19
C ILE A 9 18.58 -9.00 -23.10
N MET A 10 17.97 -10.07 -23.64
CA MET A 10 16.54 -10.33 -23.48
C MET A 10 16.17 -10.55 -21.99
N LEU A 11 16.93 -11.36 -21.25
CA LEU A 11 16.75 -11.55 -19.81
C LEU A 11 16.87 -10.23 -19.02
N LEU A 12 17.77 -9.34 -19.42
CA LEU A 12 17.91 -8.00 -18.84
C LEU A 12 16.77 -7.04 -19.24
N LEU A 13 16.20 -7.17 -20.44
CA LEU A 13 15.05 -6.39 -20.89
C LEU A 13 13.74 -6.81 -20.22
N PHE A 14 13.65 -8.06 -19.73
CA PHE A 14 12.54 -8.54 -18.90
C PHE A 14 12.72 -8.23 -17.40
N SER A 15 13.75 -7.48 -16.99
CA SER A 15 13.90 -6.94 -15.62
C SER A 15 12.90 -5.80 -15.29
N CYS A 16 11.75 -5.84 -15.94
CA CYS A 16 10.57 -5.13 -15.53
C CYS A 16 10.17 -5.65 -14.15
N ASN A 17 10.36 -4.84 -13.10
CA ASN A 17 10.07 -5.25 -11.73
C ASN A 17 8.66 -5.87 -11.64
N PRO A 18 8.54 -7.15 -11.23
CA PRO A 18 7.29 -7.91 -11.33
C PRO A 18 6.18 -7.30 -10.47
N PHE A 19 6.50 -6.63 -9.36
CA PHE A 19 5.50 -6.10 -8.43
C PHE A 19 4.75 -4.89 -8.98
N TYR A 20 5.39 -4.07 -9.82
CA TYR A 20 4.69 -2.99 -10.51
C TYR A 20 3.65 -3.54 -11.49
N TYR A 21 3.98 -4.60 -12.22
CA TYR A 21 3.04 -5.26 -13.15
C TYR A 21 1.94 -6.01 -12.42
N GLN A 22 2.27 -6.73 -11.34
CA GLN A 22 1.27 -7.37 -10.48
C GLN A 22 0.31 -6.34 -9.89
N TYR A 23 0.81 -5.19 -9.43
CA TYR A 23 -0.03 -4.10 -8.97
C TYR A 23 -0.99 -3.61 -10.07
N GLN A 24 -0.49 -3.42 -11.30
CA GLN A 24 -1.34 -3.01 -12.43
C GLN A 24 -2.44 -4.05 -12.71
N ARG A 25 -2.11 -5.34 -12.66
CA ARG A 25 -3.05 -6.45 -12.85
C ARG A 25 -4.11 -6.49 -11.75
N LEU A 26 -3.72 -6.35 -10.48
CA LEU A 26 -4.62 -6.28 -9.32
C LEU A 26 -5.57 -5.06 -9.37
N ASN A 27 -5.33 -4.12 -10.28
CA ASN A 27 -6.13 -2.92 -10.49
C ASN A 27 -6.72 -2.80 -11.91
N GLU A 28 -6.67 -3.86 -12.72
CA GLU A 28 -7.07 -3.79 -14.14
C GLU A 28 -8.54 -3.38 -14.34
N ASN A 29 -9.40 -3.76 -13.40
CA ASN A 29 -10.84 -3.48 -13.45
C ASN A 29 -11.22 -2.10 -12.90
N LEU A 30 -10.26 -1.29 -12.45
CA LEU A 30 -10.53 0.05 -11.94
C LEU A 30 -10.52 1.08 -13.07
N PRO A 31 -11.45 2.06 -13.06
CA PRO A 31 -11.40 3.18 -13.97
C PRO A 31 -10.05 3.91 -13.88
N LYS A 32 -9.40 4.13 -15.02
CA LYS A 32 -8.12 4.85 -15.14
C LYS A 32 -8.29 6.36 -14.97
N SER A 33 -8.89 6.75 -13.85
CA SER A 33 -9.08 8.15 -13.45
C SER A 33 -7.72 8.84 -13.22
N LYS A 34 -7.73 10.19 -13.21
CA LYS A 34 -6.56 10.99 -12.81
C LYS A 34 -5.99 10.55 -11.45
N PHE A 35 -6.89 10.22 -10.52
CA PHE A 35 -6.55 9.72 -9.19
C PHE A 35 -5.77 8.39 -9.24
N TYR A 36 -6.24 7.44 -10.06
CA TYR A 36 -5.54 6.16 -10.24
C TYR A 36 -4.14 6.33 -10.84
N LEU A 37 -3.99 7.23 -11.81
CA LEU A 37 -2.68 7.52 -12.42
C LEU A 37 -1.71 8.16 -11.42
N GLU A 38 -2.21 9.03 -10.54
CA GLU A 38 -1.42 9.63 -9.46
C GLU A 38 -0.94 8.57 -8.45
N GLN A 39 -1.84 7.67 -8.03
CA GLN A 39 -1.49 6.53 -7.17
C GLN A 39 -0.39 5.67 -7.78
N GLN A 40 -0.54 5.31 -9.06
CA GLN A 40 0.48 4.54 -9.79
C GLN A 40 1.84 5.26 -9.81
N SER A 41 1.84 6.56 -10.09
CA SER A 41 3.06 7.36 -10.15
C SER A 41 3.79 7.39 -8.80
N LEU A 42 3.05 7.52 -7.69
CA LEU A 42 3.60 7.56 -6.34
C LEU A 42 4.09 6.20 -5.85
N LEU A 43 3.41 5.11 -6.22
CA LEU A 43 3.80 3.74 -5.83
C LEU A 43 4.91 3.15 -6.70
N LYS A 44 5.04 3.57 -7.96
CA LYS A 44 6.00 2.99 -8.91
C LYS A 44 7.44 2.94 -8.37
N PRO A 45 7.99 3.99 -7.73
CA PRO A 45 9.34 3.94 -7.16
C PRO A 45 9.48 2.95 -6.00
N LEU A 46 8.42 2.79 -5.20
CA LEU A 46 8.38 1.80 -4.12
C LEU A 46 8.44 0.39 -4.72
N LEU A 47 7.44 0.07 -5.55
CA LEU A 47 7.29 -1.27 -6.14
C LEU A 47 8.53 -1.69 -6.93
N LYS A 48 9.18 -0.74 -7.62
CA LYS A 48 10.40 -0.99 -8.40
C LYS A 48 11.65 -1.30 -7.57
N LYS A 49 11.71 -0.89 -6.31
CA LYS A 49 12.87 -1.11 -5.42
C LYS A 49 12.83 -2.47 -4.72
N GLU A 50 11.66 -3.09 -4.65
CA GLU A 50 11.47 -4.36 -3.96
C GLU A 50 11.93 -5.53 -4.83
N ASN A 51 12.69 -6.45 -4.24
CA ASN A 51 13.31 -7.59 -4.93
C ASN A 51 12.76 -8.95 -4.47
N GLU A 52 11.92 -8.97 -3.43
CA GLU A 52 11.31 -10.18 -2.89
C GLU A 52 9.82 -9.94 -2.62
N PRO A 53 8.97 -10.99 -2.65
CA PRO A 53 7.53 -10.85 -2.38
C PRO A 53 7.25 -10.27 -1.00
N PHE A 54 6.27 -9.37 -0.94
CA PHE A 54 5.91 -8.62 0.26
C PHE A 54 4.40 -8.40 0.33
N ILE A 55 3.94 -8.00 1.50
CA ILE A 55 2.59 -7.49 1.73
C ILE A 55 2.68 -5.98 1.88
N LEU A 56 1.88 -5.26 1.10
CA LEU A 56 1.75 -3.80 1.16
C LEU A 56 0.37 -3.43 1.68
N ILE A 57 0.32 -2.75 2.81
CA ILE A 57 -0.89 -2.11 3.34
C ILE A 57 -0.75 -0.62 3.07
N ILE A 58 -1.71 0.01 2.40
CA ILE A 58 -1.66 1.43 2.03
C ILE A 58 -3.00 2.12 2.23
N SER A 59 -2.96 3.34 2.77
CA SER A 59 -4.10 4.27 2.79
C SER A 59 -3.71 5.60 2.17
N TRP A 60 -4.63 6.16 1.39
CA TRP A 60 -4.43 7.40 0.65
C TRP A 60 -5.15 8.54 1.33
N ASP A 61 -4.44 9.62 1.62
CA ASP A 61 -5.03 10.86 2.12
C ASP A 61 -5.14 11.86 0.96
N LYS A 62 -6.38 12.20 0.64
CA LYS A 62 -6.73 13.26 -0.32
C LYS A 62 -7.47 14.36 0.43
N SER A 63 -6.72 15.22 1.11
CA SER A 63 -7.26 16.42 1.73
C SER A 63 -8.04 17.26 0.71
N ILE A 64 -9.36 17.40 0.91
CA ILE A 64 -10.25 18.27 0.11
C ILE A 64 -9.81 19.74 0.21
N LEU A 65 -9.22 20.13 1.35
CA LEU A 65 -8.80 21.50 1.64
C LEU A 65 -7.47 21.88 0.98
N SER A 66 -6.66 20.91 0.59
CA SER A 66 -5.40 21.15 -0.14
C SER A 66 -5.57 20.67 -1.56
N GLN A 67 -5.84 21.58 -2.49
CA GLN A 67 -5.85 21.33 -3.94
C GLN A 67 -4.51 20.79 -4.49
N GLU A 68 -3.52 20.52 -3.65
CA GLU A 68 -2.11 20.35 -4.03
C GLU A 68 -1.55 19.00 -3.60
N ASN A 69 -1.99 17.92 -4.25
CA ASN A 69 -1.35 16.59 -4.32
C ASN A 69 -1.79 15.54 -3.29
N MET A 70 -1.87 14.30 -3.77
CA MET A 70 -2.17 13.09 -3.02
C MET A 70 -1.01 12.67 -2.11
N THR A 71 -1.32 12.32 -0.86
CA THR A 71 -0.35 11.70 0.07
C THR A 71 -0.78 10.29 0.47
N TYR A 72 0.14 9.52 1.06
CA TYR A 72 -0.19 8.19 1.56
C TYR A 72 0.61 7.83 2.81
N LYS A 73 0.05 6.89 3.57
CA LYS A 73 0.76 6.09 4.57
C LYS A 73 0.73 4.63 4.13
N ALA A 74 1.81 3.91 4.36
CA ALA A 74 1.95 2.52 4.00
C ALA A 74 2.80 1.73 4.99
N LEU A 75 2.50 0.44 5.09
CA LEU A 75 3.31 -0.57 5.75
C LEU A 75 3.71 -1.62 4.70
N VAL A 76 5.00 -1.89 4.60
CA VAL A 76 5.56 -3.01 3.85
C VAL A 76 6.00 -4.08 4.85
N TYR A 77 5.50 -5.29 4.67
CA TYR A 77 5.89 -6.47 5.46
C TYR A 77 6.53 -7.50 4.56
N TYR A 78 7.66 -8.05 4.99
CA TYR A 78 8.41 -9.08 4.27
C TYR A 78 8.21 -10.44 4.96
N PRO A 79 7.35 -11.33 4.43
CA PRO A 79 7.01 -12.59 5.11
C PRO A 79 8.22 -13.51 5.33
N LYS A 80 9.22 -13.42 4.47
CA LYS A 80 10.43 -14.24 4.54
C LYS A 80 11.23 -14.06 5.83
N ASN A 81 11.29 -12.84 6.36
CA ASN A 81 12.10 -12.50 7.54
C ASN A 81 11.30 -11.79 8.65
N GLY A 82 10.00 -11.58 8.44
CA GLY A 82 9.12 -10.89 9.38
C GLY A 82 9.39 -9.39 9.53
N SER A 83 10.30 -8.82 8.73
CA SER A 83 10.66 -7.41 8.81
C SER A 83 9.54 -6.50 8.31
N LYS A 84 9.47 -5.30 8.89
CA LYS A 84 8.43 -4.30 8.62
C LYS A 84 9.09 -2.97 8.28
N LYS A 85 8.51 -2.25 7.33
CA LYS A 85 8.93 -0.90 6.95
C LYS A 85 7.70 0.00 6.87
N LEU A 86 7.72 1.08 7.62
CA LEU A 86 6.65 2.08 7.62
C LEU A 86 7.04 3.22 6.71
N LEU A 87 6.08 3.73 5.96
CA LEU A 87 6.31 4.74 4.93
C LEU A 87 5.20 5.76 4.94
N GLU A 88 5.57 7.03 4.85
CA GLU A 88 4.62 8.10 4.61
C GLU A 88 5.21 9.15 3.67
N THR A 89 4.31 9.90 3.04
CA THR A 89 4.69 11.04 2.20
C THR A 89 4.29 12.36 2.85
N ARG A 90 5.14 13.38 2.73
CA ARG A 90 4.86 14.70 3.29
C ARG A 90 3.88 15.46 2.40
N LYS A 91 2.94 16.19 3.02
CA LYS A 91 1.99 17.08 2.32
C LYS A 91 2.66 18.05 1.34
N LYS A 92 3.82 18.63 1.71
CA LYS A 92 4.57 19.58 0.86
C LYS A 92 5.40 18.89 -0.24
N THR A 93 5.81 17.64 -0.04
CA THR A 93 6.66 16.88 -0.97
C THR A 93 6.19 15.42 -1.06
N PRO A 94 5.06 15.16 -1.73
CA PRO A 94 4.41 13.84 -1.74
C PRO A 94 5.24 12.73 -2.38
N LYS A 95 6.31 13.07 -3.10
CA LYS A 95 7.26 12.10 -3.68
C LYS A 95 8.34 11.65 -2.69
N ASN A 96 8.52 12.37 -1.58
CA ASN A 96 9.51 12.03 -0.58
C ASN A 96 8.92 11.05 0.41
N ILE A 97 9.45 9.84 0.41
CA ILE A 97 9.08 8.76 1.33
C ILE A 97 9.97 8.85 2.56
N ILE A 98 9.37 8.81 3.74
CA ILE A 98 10.08 8.80 5.02
C ILE A 98 9.80 7.49 5.72
N SER A 99 10.84 6.88 6.29
CA SER A 99 10.68 5.77 7.21
C SER A 99 10.36 6.32 8.59
N SER A 100 9.21 5.97 9.14
CA SER A 100 8.87 6.25 10.55
C SER A 100 9.35 5.11 11.45
N ASP A 101 9.49 5.39 12.74
CA ASP A 101 9.76 4.36 13.75
C ASP A 101 8.55 3.43 13.92
N LEU A 102 8.80 2.14 14.16
CA LEU A 102 7.77 1.10 14.34
C LEU A 102 6.86 1.32 15.57
N THR A 103 7.26 2.22 16.47
CA THR A 103 6.50 2.62 17.66
C THR A 103 5.63 3.85 17.42
N ASP A 104 5.62 4.38 16.20
CA ASP A 104 4.79 5.54 15.88
C ASP A 104 3.31 5.17 15.97
N LYS A 105 2.61 5.83 16.90
CA LYS A 105 1.15 5.71 17.08
C LYS A 105 0.39 5.99 15.78
N ASN A 106 0.97 6.74 14.85
CA ASN A 106 0.41 7.05 13.54
C ASN A 106 0.23 5.85 12.60
N PHE A 107 0.75 4.67 12.98
CA PHE A 107 0.67 3.41 12.20
C PHE A 107 0.01 2.25 12.97
N TYR A 108 -0.66 2.54 14.09
CA TYR A 108 -1.30 1.52 14.91
C TYR A 108 -2.38 0.73 14.14
N ASP A 109 -3.15 1.42 13.32
CA ASP A 109 -4.07 0.90 12.32
C ASP A 109 -3.42 -0.05 11.33
N PHE A 110 -2.31 0.33 10.71
CA PHE A 110 -1.57 -0.53 9.78
C PHE A 110 -1.07 -1.82 10.45
N LYS A 111 -0.58 -1.70 11.69
CA LYS A 111 -0.13 -2.86 12.48
C LYS A 111 -1.30 -3.77 12.81
N PHE A 112 -2.42 -3.23 13.28
CA PHE A 112 -3.62 -3.98 13.58
C PHE A 112 -4.15 -4.74 12.35
N ILE A 113 -4.17 -4.09 11.18
CA ILE A 113 -4.57 -4.73 9.92
C ILE A 113 -3.62 -5.89 9.61
N LEU A 114 -2.30 -5.67 9.68
CA LEU A 114 -1.31 -6.70 9.40
C LEU A 114 -1.48 -7.90 10.33
N ASP A 115 -1.55 -7.67 11.63
CA ASP A 115 -1.58 -8.74 12.63
C ASP A 115 -2.85 -9.61 12.44
N ASN A 116 -4.03 -8.99 12.23
CA ASN A 116 -5.25 -9.74 11.93
C ASN A 116 -5.20 -10.46 10.57
N TYR A 117 -4.60 -9.84 9.55
CA TYR A 117 -4.45 -10.46 8.23
C TYR A 117 -3.57 -11.71 8.30
N LEU A 118 -2.43 -11.63 9.00
CA LEU A 118 -1.52 -12.77 9.20
C LEU A 118 -2.14 -13.88 10.05
N GLU A 119 -3.08 -13.56 10.95
CA GLU A 119 -3.86 -14.53 11.73
C GLU A 119 -5.03 -15.14 10.95
N GLY A 120 -5.22 -14.79 9.67
CA GLY A 120 -6.33 -15.29 8.84
C GLY A 120 -7.70 -14.68 9.18
N LYS A 121 -7.74 -13.58 9.93
CA LYS A 121 -8.97 -12.89 10.35
C LYS A 121 -9.47 -11.89 9.30
N GLU A 122 -9.44 -12.29 8.04
CA GLU A 122 -9.84 -11.42 6.93
C GLU A 122 -11.33 -11.04 6.98
N GLU A 123 -12.21 -11.99 7.32
CA GLU A 123 -13.65 -11.74 7.45
C GLU A 123 -13.94 -10.69 8.53
N TYR A 124 -13.20 -10.75 9.64
CA TYR A 124 -13.29 -9.74 10.69
C TYR A 124 -12.85 -8.36 10.18
N LEU A 125 -11.71 -8.25 9.49
CA LEU A 125 -11.26 -6.99 8.90
C LEU A 125 -12.27 -6.41 7.90
N LEU A 126 -12.94 -7.26 7.13
CA LEU A 126 -13.99 -6.87 6.18
C LEU A 126 -15.30 -6.46 6.85
N SER A 127 -15.56 -6.95 8.06
CA SER A 127 -16.76 -6.61 8.84
C SER A 127 -16.69 -5.22 9.48
N LEU A 128 -15.51 -4.62 9.61
CA LEU A 128 -15.34 -3.31 10.24
C LEU A 128 -16.11 -2.22 9.48
N HIS A 129 -16.79 -1.35 10.22
CA HIS A 129 -17.57 -0.24 9.67
C HIS A 129 -16.72 1.01 9.47
N ASP A 130 -17.24 1.93 8.63
CA ASP A 130 -16.58 3.21 8.38
C ASP A 130 -16.79 4.12 9.59
N SER A 131 -15.71 4.54 10.25
CA SER A 131 -15.80 5.42 11.43
C SER A 131 -16.16 6.87 11.10
N PHE A 132 -16.22 7.21 9.81
CA PHE A 132 -16.34 8.59 9.32
C PHE A 132 -17.77 8.88 8.84
N SER A 133 -18.34 10.01 9.25
CA SER A 133 -19.60 10.51 8.69
C SER A 133 -19.41 10.87 7.21
N SER A 134 -20.49 10.82 6.42
CA SER A 134 -20.50 11.05 4.96
C SER A 134 -19.91 12.38 4.45
N SER A 135 -19.45 13.24 5.36
CA SER A 135 -18.81 14.54 5.11
C SER A 135 -17.29 14.53 5.23
N GLU A 136 -16.68 13.51 5.85
CA GLU A 136 -15.22 13.39 6.00
C GLU A 136 -14.63 12.47 4.90
N VAL A 137 -13.42 12.78 4.45
CA VAL A 137 -12.76 12.05 3.36
C VAL A 137 -12.51 10.61 3.82
N ASN A 138 -13.33 9.69 3.32
CA ASN A 138 -13.12 8.27 3.52
C ASN A 138 -11.80 7.84 2.85
N SER A 139 -10.83 7.47 3.69
CA SER A 139 -9.51 6.99 3.27
C SER A 139 -9.41 5.48 3.54
N PRO A 140 -9.96 4.62 2.65
CA PRO A 140 -9.93 3.17 2.83
C PRO A 140 -8.51 2.63 2.79
N TYR A 141 -8.30 1.51 3.49
CA TYR A 141 -7.05 0.76 3.41
C TYR A 141 -7.11 -0.25 2.25
N TYR A 142 -5.97 -0.48 1.62
CA TYR A 142 -5.78 -1.54 0.65
C TYR A 142 -4.65 -2.45 1.09
N ILE A 143 -4.91 -3.75 1.11
CA ILE A 143 -3.89 -4.79 1.26
C ILE A 143 -3.58 -5.31 -0.14
N TYR A 144 -2.32 -5.24 -0.54
CA TYR A 144 -1.76 -5.92 -1.71
C TYR A 144 -0.81 -7.00 -1.22
N ASP A 145 -1.20 -8.25 -1.40
CA ASP A 145 -0.38 -9.40 -1.08
C ASP A 145 0.24 -9.94 -2.37
N PHE A 146 1.52 -9.61 -2.58
CA PHE A 146 2.26 -10.04 -3.76
C PHE A 146 2.78 -11.48 -3.65
N VAL A 147 2.61 -12.14 -2.50
CA VAL A 147 2.96 -13.56 -2.33
C VAL A 147 1.91 -14.43 -2.99
N ILE A 148 0.63 -14.12 -2.74
CA ILE A 148 -0.51 -14.88 -3.26
C ILE A 148 -1.28 -14.14 -4.37
N ASN A 149 -0.76 -12.99 -4.83
CA ASN A 149 -1.36 -12.13 -5.84
C ASN A 149 -2.83 -11.79 -5.52
N LYS A 150 -3.04 -11.21 -4.34
CA LYS A 150 -4.36 -10.85 -3.80
C LYS A 150 -4.43 -9.35 -3.48
N LYS A 151 -5.62 -8.78 -3.66
CA LYS A 151 -5.94 -7.42 -3.23
C LYS A 151 -7.20 -7.42 -2.37
N ILE A 152 -7.15 -6.73 -1.24
CA ILE A 152 -8.30 -6.51 -0.36
C ILE A 152 -8.48 -5.00 -0.15
N LYS A 153 -9.73 -4.54 -0.18
CA LYS A 153 -10.10 -3.17 0.23
C LYS A 153 -10.83 -3.24 1.56
N LEU A 154 -10.34 -2.53 2.56
CA LEU A 154 -10.99 -2.37 3.86
C LEU A 154 -11.61 -0.97 3.95
N LYS A 155 -12.66 -0.84 4.77
CA LYS A 155 -13.21 0.48 5.11
C LYS A 155 -12.22 1.27 5.96
N SER A 156 -12.40 2.58 6.02
CA SER A 156 -11.57 3.42 6.88
C SER A 156 -12.03 3.28 8.33
N PHE A 157 -11.10 3.17 9.27
CA PHE A 157 -11.41 3.13 10.68
C PHE A 157 -10.28 3.72 11.51
N THR A 158 -10.59 4.13 12.74
CA THR A 158 -9.60 4.72 13.65
C THR A 158 -9.75 4.16 15.06
N PHE A 159 -8.76 4.43 15.90
CA PHE A 159 -8.74 4.01 17.30
C PHE A 159 -8.99 5.20 18.22
N ASP A 160 -9.73 4.97 19.30
CA ASP A 160 -9.84 5.92 20.40
C ASP A 160 -8.56 5.96 21.25
N LYS A 161 -8.55 6.83 22.26
CA LYS A 161 -7.40 7.00 23.17
C LYS A 161 -7.11 5.75 24.01
N ASP A 162 -8.10 4.88 24.17
CA ASP A 162 -8.02 3.65 24.95
C ASP A 162 -7.67 2.44 24.07
N GLY A 163 -7.45 2.66 22.76
CA GLY A 163 -7.07 1.62 21.80
C GLY A 163 -8.25 0.77 21.30
N LYS A 164 -9.49 1.21 21.49
CA LYS A 164 -10.68 0.58 20.90
C LYS A 164 -10.96 1.18 19.53
N ILE A 165 -11.48 0.35 18.62
CA ILE A 165 -11.89 0.81 17.30
C ILE A 165 -13.13 1.69 17.47
N ILE A 166 -13.08 2.90 16.92
CA ILE A 166 -14.25 3.77 16.80
C ILE A 166 -15.03 3.27 15.58
N GLN A 167 -16.32 3.00 15.70
CA GLN A 167 -17.19 2.53 14.60
C GLN A 167 -18.57 3.17 14.69
#